data_AF-A0A925EJG7-F1
#
_entry.id   AF-A0A925EJG7-F1
#
_cell.length_a   1.000
_cell.length_b   1.000
_cell.length_c   1.000
_cell.angle_alpha   90.00
_cell.angle_beta   90.00
_cell.angle_gamma   90.00
#
_symmetry.space_group_name_H-M   'P 1'
#
loop_
_entity.id
_entity.type
_entity.pdbx_description
1 polymer ?
#
loop_
_entity_poly.entity_id
_entity_poly.type
_entity_poly.pdbx_seq_one_letter_code
_entity_poly.pdbx_strand_id
1 'polypeptide(L)'
;DNRIRNYVFALVIALGIGQQFFNANIFRRDWEKQRDIYWQMTWRIPALEPNTVILTDQMPIDYETDLSFTAPINWMYAPEYTRADLPYMLLYTEKRLGGPTLPALEPHIKVTYPYRTVTFNGSTSQAIVIYMPTNGCLRVLDPSHGDKEIYAKLAKVLTDAISLSDPSRIITNTNVYATPMFFSEPKHEWCYYFAKAELAQQVGDYQTVVSLGNEAISLGYKPTDQNEWLIFIEASALMGDIETAKRISAIALADDPRIRRGLCIAWEQVQVRGQEGNEDEIKQILLSFECSPQ
;
A
#
# COMPACT_ATOMS: atom_id res chain seq x y z
N ASP A 1 47.52 10.38 36.76
CA ASP A 1 46.73 9.55 37.68
C ASP A 1 46.14 8.35 36.93
N ASN A 2 46.57 7.13 37.27
CA ASN A 2 46.14 5.91 36.56
C ASN A 2 44.64 5.62 36.72
N ARG A 3 43.99 6.12 37.77
CA ARG A 3 42.55 5.90 38.00
C ARG A 3 41.70 6.67 37.01
N ILE A 4 42.02 7.96 36.79
CA ILE A 4 41.33 8.80 35.80
C ILE A 4 41.45 8.18 34.40
N ARG A 5 42.64 7.71 34.03
CA ARG A 5 42.86 7.02 32.74
C ARG A 5 41.96 5.80 32.59
N ASN A 6 41.84 4.97 33.63
CA ASN A 6 40.99 3.77 33.58
C ASN A 6 39.50 4.13 33.51
N TYR A 7 39.04 5.18 34.21
CA TYR A 7 37.65 5.65 34.10
C TYR A 7 37.33 6.18 32.72
N VAL A 8 38.24 6.95 32.11
CA VAL A 8 38.07 7.44 30.74
C VAL A 8 37.99 6.27 29.76
N PHE A 9 38.88 5.28 29.87
CA PHE A 9 38.81 4.09 29.02
C PHE A 9 37.51 3.31 29.21
N ALA A 10 37.08 3.09 30.46
CA ALA A 10 35.81 2.41 30.74
C ALA A 10 34.62 3.17 30.15
N LEU A 11 34.61 4.51 30.24
CA LEU A 11 33.55 5.34 29.67
C LEU A 11 33.53 5.24 28.13
N VAL A 12 34.69 5.33 27.47
CA VAL A 12 34.78 5.21 26.00
C VAL A 12 34.32 3.83 25.55
N ILE A 13 34.71 2.77 26.26
CA ILE A 13 34.26 1.40 25.97
C ILE A 13 32.74 1.29 26.16
N ALA A 14 32.19 1.80 27.26
CA ALA A 14 30.75 1.77 27.53
C ALA A 14 29.95 2.54 26.47
N LEU A 15 30.42 3.71 26.03
CA LEU A 15 29.83 4.48 24.94
C LEU A 15 29.90 3.71 23.61
N GLY A 16 31.03 3.06 23.33
CA GLY A 16 31.19 2.20 22.15
C GLY A 16 30.19 1.05 22.14
N ILE A 17 30.02 0.35 23.26
CA ILE A 17 29.03 -0.72 23.42
C ILE A 17 27.61 -0.16 23.24
N GLY A 18 27.31 0.97 23.87
CA GLY A 18 26.01 1.65 23.74
C GLY A 18 25.68 2.01 22.29
N GLN A 19 26.65 2.53 21.54
CA GLN A 19 26.47 2.85 20.12
C GLN A 19 26.20 1.59 19.27
N GLN A 20 26.92 0.50 19.51
CA GLN A 20 26.70 -0.75 18.79
C GLN A 20 25.32 -1.34 19.09
N PHE A 21 24.88 -1.30 20.35
CA PHE A 21 23.54 -1.73 20.73
C PHE A 21 22.44 -0.87 20.09
N PHE A 22 22.63 0.45 20.08
CA PHE A 22 21.71 1.38 19.43
C PHE A 22 21.58 1.10 17.92
N ASN A 23 22.71 0.93 17.23
CA ASN A 23 22.73 0.58 15.81
C ASN A 23 22.04 -0.77 15.55
N ALA A 24 22.32 -1.79 16.36
CA ALA A 24 21.68 -3.10 16.23
C ALA A 24 20.15 -3.02 16.35
N ASN A 25 19.64 -2.20 17.28
CA ASN A 25 18.20 -2.02 17.42
C ASN A 25 17.57 -1.25 16.25
N ILE A 26 18.29 -0.34 15.61
CA ILE A 26 17.82 0.31 14.38
C ILE A 26 17.66 -0.71 13.26
N PHE A 27 18.69 -1.51 12.97
CA PHE A 27 18.61 -2.55 11.94
C PHE A 27 17.55 -3.61 12.25
N ARG A 28 17.35 -3.95 13.53
CA ARG A 28 16.26 -4.84 13.95
C ARG A 28 14.88 -4.25 13.59
N ARG A 29 14.65 -2.95 13.82
CA ARG A 29 13.38 -2.29 13.49
C ARG A 29 13.17 -2.20 11.98
N ASP A 30 14.22 -1.88 11.24
CA ASP A 30 14.18 -1.85 9.77
C ASP A 30 13.85 -3.23 9.20
N TRP A 31 14.49 -4.30 9.72
CA TRP A 31 14.19 -5.69 9.35
C TRP A 31 12.73 -6.09 9.60
N GLU A 32 12.16 -5.69 10.73
CA GLU A 32 10.75 -5.90 11.05
C GLU A 32 9.83 -5.12 10.09
N LYS A 33 10.20 -3.88 9.73
CA LYS A 33 9.43 -3.09 8.78
C LYS A 33 9.47 -3.69 7.37
N GLN A 34 10.62 -4.19 6.94
CA GLN A 34 10.75 -4.92 5.68
C GLN A 34 9.86 -6.17 5.67
N ARG A 35 9.85 -6.97 6.76
CA ARG A 35 8.93 -8.10 6.91
C ARG A 35 7.49 -7.67 6.64
N ASP A 36 7.04 -6.63 7.33
CA ASP A 36 5.66 -6.18 7.25
C ASP A 36 5.32 -5.69 5.83
N ILE A 37 6.23 -4.96 5.16
CA ILE A 37 6.05 -4.53 3.76
C ILE A 37 5.85 -5.73 2.83
N TYR A 38 6.76 -6.71 2.85
CA TYR A 38 6.70 -7.83 1.91
C TYR A 38 5.51 -8.76 2.16
N TRP A 39 5.10 -8.95 3.42
CA TRP A 39 3.88 -9.71 3.72
C TRP A 39 2.63 -8.97 3.28
N GLN A 40 2.53 -7.65 3.50
CA GLN A 40 1.40 -6.88 3.00
C GLN A 40 1.35 -6.84 1.47
N MET A 41 2.50 -6.75 0.79
CA MET A 41 2.57 -6.95 -0.67
C MET A 41 1.99 -8.30 -1.06
N THR A 42 2.41 -9.38 -0.40
CA THR A 42 1.93 -10.75 -0.69
C THR A 42 0.42 -10.90 -0.46
N TRP A 43 -0.09 -10.33 0.62
CA TRP A 43 -1.51 -10.42 0.93
C TRP A 43 -2.36 -9.65 -0.07
N ARG A 44 -1.90 -8.47 -0.53
CA ARG A 44 -2.60 -7.57 -1.46
C ARG A 44 -2.38 -7.92 -2.93
N ILE A 45 -1.24 -8.52 -3.27
CA ILE A 45 -0.81 -8.84 -4.63
C ILE A 45 -0.38 -10.32 -4.62
N PRO A 46 -1.33 -11.28 -4.75
CA PRO A 46 -1.04 -12.71 -4.61
C PRO A 46 -0.09 -13.23 -5.70
N ALA A 47 -0.25 -12.73 -6.91
CA ALA A 47 0.65 -12.93 -8.04
C ALA A 47 0.57 -11.69 -8.97
N LEU A 48 1.59 -11.51 -9.81
CA LEU A 48 1.75 -10.31 -10.63
C LEU A 48 2.19 -10.68 -12.04
N GLU A 49 1.61 -10.06 -13.05
CA GLU A 49 2.04 -10.26 -14.44
C GLU A 49 3.49 -9.81 -14.67
N PRO A 50 4.33 -10.57 -15.39
CA PRO A 50 5.69 -10.16 -15.74
C PRO A 50 5.75 -8.83 -16.52
N ASN A 51 6.93 -8.20 -16.54
CA ASN A 51 7.21 -6.88 -17.10
C ASN A 51 6.46 -5.74 -16.39
N THR A 52 6.15 -5.93 -15.11
CA THR A 52 5.47 -4.91 -14.30
C THR A 52 6.47 -4.00 -13.60
N VAL A 53 6.28 -2.69 -13.75
CA VAL A 53 6.96 -1.69 -12.94
C VAL A 53 6.09 -1.31 -11.74
N ILE A 54 6.66 -1.36 -10.55
CA ILE A 54 6.00 -0.96 -9.31
C ILE A 54 6.47 0.45 -8.97
N LEU A 55 5.56 1.41 -8.97
CA LEU A 55 5.84 2.81 -8.70
C LEU A 55 5.37 3.18 -7.30
N THR A 56 6.17 3.95 -6.58
CA THR A 56 5.79 4.55 -5.29
C THR A 56 6.61 5.82 -5.04
N ASP A 57 6.19 6.70 -4.14
CA ASP A 57 7.00 7.88 -3.76
C ASP A 57 8.35 7.43 -3.20
N GLN A 58 8.26 6.71 -2.08
CA GLN A 58 9.34 6.08 -1.33
C GLN A 58 8.71 5.10 -0.34
N MET A 59 9.45 4.05 0.04
CA MET A 59 9.04 3.18 1.13
C MET A 59 9.41 3.79 2.49
N PRO A 60 8.65 3.52 3.55
CA PRO A 60 8.89 4.06 4.90
C PRO A 60 10.00 3.29 5.62
N ILE A 61 11.22 3.35 5.09
CA ILE A 61 12.43 2.67 5.56
C ILE A 61 13.64 3.60 5.43
N ASP A 62 14.67 3.38 6.25
CA ASP A 62 15.74 4.38 6.42
C ASP A 62 16.96 4.13 5.54
N TYR A 63 17.24 2.87 5.17
CA TYR A 63 18.53 2.48 4.60
C TYR A 63 18.49 1.97 3.17
N GLU A 64 17.33 1.47 2.71
CA GLU A 64 17.23 0.87 1.39
C GLU A 64 16.71 1.82 0.32
N THR A 65 17.22 1.63 -0.88
CA THR A 65 16.77 2.36 -2.08
C THR A 65 15.72 1.56 -2.82
N ASP A 66 15.03 2.18 -3.77
CA ASP A 66 14.09 1.51 -4.66
C ASP A 66 14.64 0.19 -5.25
N LEU A 67 15.87 0.23 -5.73
CA LEU A 67 16.56 -0.91 -6.35
C LEU A 67 16.87 -2.05 -5.37
N SER A 68 16.92 -1.78 -4.06
CA SER A 68 17.13 -2.82 -3.05
C SER A 68 15.92 -3.76 -2.97
N PHE A 69 14.70 -3.28 -3.26
CA PHE A 69 13.48 -4.09 -3.25
C PHE A 69 13.35 -5.00 -4.47
N THR A 70 14.02 -4.65 -5.58
CA THR A 70 13.89 -5.38 -6.84
C THR A 70 14.24 -6.85 -6.70
N ALA A 71 15.36 -7.20 -6.04
CA ALA A 71 15.76 -8.60 -5.89
C ALA A 71 14.77 -9.42 -5.04
N PRO A 72 14.40 -9.00 -3.80
CA PRO A 72 13.39 -9.67 -3.00
C PRO A 72 12.04 -9.83 -3.71
N ILE A 73 11.56 -8.79 -4.40
CA ILE A 73 10.31 -8.86 -5.18
C ILE A 73 10.41 -9.94 -6.27
N ASN A 74 11.50 -9.98 -7.03
CA ASN A 74 11.63 -11.03 -8.06
C ASN A 74 11.74 -12.44 -7.45
N TRP A 75 12.40 -12.60 -6.30
CA TRP A 75 12.41 -13.90 -5.60
C TRP A 75 11.03 -14.32 -5.10
N MET A 76 10.21 -13.37 -4.67
CA MET A 76 8.85 -13.62 -4.20
C MET A 76 7.91 -14.00 -5.34
N TYR A 77 7.90 -13.21 -6.42
CA TYR A 77 6.90 -13.30 -7.47
C TYR A 77 7.32 -14.19 -8.66
N ALA A 78 8.62 -14.43 -8.83
CA ALA A 78 9.17 -15.30 -9.87
C ALA A 78 10.25 -16.24 -9.30
N PRO A 79 9.91 -17.16 -8.38
CA PRO A 79 10.88 -18.04 -7.72
C PRO A 79 11.64 -18.96 -8.71
N GLU A 80 11.00 -19.31 -9.83
CA GLU A 80 11.57 -20.16 -10.88
C GLU A 80 12.31 -19.38 -11.98
N TYR A 81 12.49 -18.07 -11.82
CA TYR A 81 13.20 -17.25 -12.81
C TYR A 81 14.69 -17.64 -12.91
N THR A 82 15.13 -17.96 -14.13
CA THR A 82 16.54 -18.24 -14.43
C THR A 82 17.10 -17.27 -15.47
N ARG A 83 18.01 -16.37 -15.03
CA ARG A 83 18.92 -15.52 -15.84
C ARG A 83 18.38 -15.10 -17.22
N ALA A 84 17.35 -14.27 -17.22
CA ALA A 84 16.78 -13.60 -18.39
C ALA A 84 16.52 -12.10 -18.10
N ASP A 85 15.57 -11.46 -18.78
CA ASP A 85 15.09 -10.14 -18.36
C ASP A 85 14.33 -10.24 -17.02
N LEU A 86 14.59 -9.31 -16.10
CA LEU A 86 13.91 -9.26 -14.81
C LEU A 86 12.41 -9.04 -15.01
N PRO A 87 11.54 -9.89 -14.44
CA PRO A 87 10.10 -9.72 -14.53
C PRO A 87 9.55 -8.45 -13.85
N TYR A 88 10.16 -8.00 -12.76
CA TYR A 88 9.63 -6.90 -11.95
C TYR A 88 10.70 -5.88 -11.57
N MET A 89 10.32 -4.62 -11.45
CA MET A 89 11.18 -3.55 -10.97
C MET A 89 10.39 -2.60 -10.08
N LEU A 90 10.95 -2.25 -8.92
CA LEU A 90 10.41 -1.17 -8.09
C LEU A 90 11.20 0.11 -8.32
N LEU A 91 10.51 1.22 -8.53
CA LEU A 91 11.10 2.54 -8.74
C LEU A 91 10.45 3.56 -7.80
N TYR A 92 11.28 4.38 -7.15
CA TYR A 92 10.82 5.56 -6.42
C TYR A 92 10.59 6.70 -7.39
N THR A 93 9.37 7.23 -7.45
CA THR A 93 9.04 8.37 -8.30
C THR A 93 9.79 9.61 -7.85
N GLU A 94 9.99 9.80 -6.53
CA GLU A 94 10.81 10.89 -5.97
C GLU A 94 12.23 10.91 -6.53
N LYS A 95 12.85 9.74 -6.73
CA LYS A 95 14.25 9.63 -7.20
C LYS A 95 14.40 9.53 -8.70
N ARG A 96 13.43 8.91 -9.38
CA ARG A 96 13.58 8.49 -10.79
C ARG A 96 12.88 9.40 -11.78
N LEU A 97 11.85 10.13 -11.36
CA LEU A 97 11.09 11.01 -12.23
C LEU A 97 11.98 12.11 -12.83
N GLY A 98 11.87 12.31 -14.15
CA GLY A 98 12.73 13.23 -14.91
C GLY A 98 14.11 12.64 -15.25
N GLY A 99 14.41 11.42 -14.78
CA GLY A 99 15.64 10.70 -15.08
C GLY A 99 15.54 9.82 -16.33
N PRO A 100 16.64 9.15 -16.72
CA PRO A 100 16.66 8.31 -17.93
C PRO A 100 15.78 7.06 -17.84
N THR A 101 15.49 6.56 -16.64
CA THR A 101 14.66 5.36 -16.42
C THR A 101 13.17 5.67 -16.33
N LEU A 102 12.81 6.84 -15.78
CA LEU A 102 11.43 7.33 -15.69
C LEU A 102 11.36 8.81 -16.08
N PRO A 103 11.44 9.14 -17.39
CA PRO A 103 11.47 10.54 -17.83
C PRO A 103 10.21 11.33 -17.48
N ALA A 104 9.03 10.71 -17.56
CA ALA A 104 7.75 11.34 -17.27
C ALA A 104 6.72 10.31 -16.78
N LEU A 105 5.60 10.80 -16.24
CA LEU A 105 4.46 9.99 -15.80
C LEU A 105 3.36 9.97 -16.88
N GLU A 106 3.71 9.47 -18.05
CA GLU A 106 2.80 9.33 -19.21
C GLU A 106 2.76 7.87 -19.67
N PRO A 107 1.64 7.39 -20.25
CA PRO A 107 1.57 6.05 -20.82
C PRO A 107 2.60 5.81 -21.92
N HIS A 108 2.89 4.54 -22.20
CA HIS A 108 3.75 4.08 -23.30
C HIS A 108 5.22 4.53 -23.25
N ILE A 109 5.68 5.03 -22.11
CA ILE A 109 7.11 5.30 -21.89
C ILE A 109 7.80 3.96 -21.60
N LYS A 110 8.88 3.69 -22.32
CA LYS A 110 9.71 2.50 -22.08
C LYS A 110 10.49 2.68 -20.78
N VAL A 111 10.41 1.70 -19.90
CA VAL A 111 11.19 1.62 -18.66
C VAL A 111 12.23 0.53 -18.84
N THR A 112 13.50 0.93 -18.91
CA THR A 112 14.63 0.00 -19.04
C THR A 112 15.69 0.31 -18.00
N TYR A 113 16.18 -0.73 -17.31
CA TYR A 113 17.21 -0.55 -16.29
C TYR A 113 18.16 -1.75 -16.23
N PRO A 114 19.48 -1.53 -16.39
CA PRO A 114 20.48 -2.58 -16.21
C PRO A 114 20.71 -2.85 -14.72
N TYR A 115 20.08 -3.90 -14.19
CA TYR A 115 20.21 -4.34 -12.80
C TYR A 115 21.34 -5.36 -12.65
N ARG A 116 22.56 -4.85 -12.37
CA ARG A 116 23.79 -5.65 -12.25
C ARG A 116 24.06 -6.48 -13.51
N THR A 117 23.74 -7.78 -13.50
CA THR A 117 24.01 -8.73 -14.59
C THR A 117 22.79 -9.04 -15.45
N VAL A 118 21.64 -8.46 -15.14
CA VAL A 118 20.35 -8.69 -15.80
C VAL A 118 19.68 -7.34 -16.07
N THR A 119 18.69 -7.30 -16.95
CA THR A 119 18.02 -6.06 -17.35
C THR A 119 16.54 -6.17 -17.09
N PHE A 120 15.92 -5.12 -16.56
CA PHE A 120 14.46 -4.99 -16.57
C PHE A 120 14.02 -4.28 -17.86
N ASN A 121 12.97 -4.80 -18.50
CA ASN A 121 12.33 -4.19 -19.66
C ASN A 121 10.81 -4.17 -19.43
N GLY A 122 10.23 -2.97 -19.35
CA GLY A 122 8.78 -2.78 -19.21
C GLY A 122 8.33 -1.42 -19.75
N SER A 123 7.14 -1.01 -19.36
CA SER A 123 6.57 0.29 -19.73
C SER A 123 5.76 0.90 -18.60
N THR A 124 5.61 2.23 -18.59
CA THR A 124 4.65 2.93 -17.72
C THR A 124 3.20 2.51 -17.96
N SER A 125 2.87 1.93 -19.12
CA SER A 125 1.57 1.28 -19.35
C SER A 125 1.43 -0.09 -18.69
N GLN A 126 2.49 -0.61 -18.08
CA GLN A 126 2.52 -1.87 -17.34
C GLN A 126 2.89 -1.58 -15.88
N ALA A 127 2.36 -0.49 -15.33
CA ALA A 127 2.67 -0.03 -13.99
C ALA A 127 1.58 -0.44 -13.00
N ILE A 128 1.99 -0.73 -11.77
CA ILE A 128 1.10 -0.60 -10.61
C ILE A 128 1.68 0.46 -9.69
N VAL A 129 0.82 1.29 -9.10
CA VAL A 129 1.23 2.32 -8.15
C VAL A 129 0.85 1.85 -6.76
N ILE A 130 1.80 1.85 -5.84
CA ILE A 130 1.57 1.45 -4.46
C ILE A 130 1.86 2.57 -3.49
N TYR A 131 1.14 2.58 -2.38
CA TYR A 131 1.37 3.46 -1.24
C TYR A 131 1.54 2.62 0.02
N MET A 132 2.68 2.79 0.69
CA MET A 132 2.96 2.16 1.96
C MET A 132 3.14 3.24 3.03
N PRO A 133 2.13 3.50 3.88
CA PRO A 133 2.26 4.51 4.93
C PRO A 133 3.21 4.04 6.04
N THR A 134 3.75 5.00 6.80
CA THR A 134 4.55 4.70 8.00
C THR A 134 3.74 3.88 9.02
N ASN A 135 2.46 4.24 9.20
CA ASN A 135 1.47 3.51 10.00
C ASN A 135 0.23 3.27 9.15
N GLY A 136 -0.27 2.05 9.13
CA GLY A 136 -1.38 1.62 8.26
C GLY A 136 -0.93 0.55 7.26
N CYS A 137 -1.77 0.32 6.27
CA CYS A 137 -1.64 -0.81 5.37
C CYS A 137 -1.18 -0.39 3.96
N LEU A 138 -0.46 -1.29 3.29
CA LEU A 138 -0.10 -1.18 1.89
C LEU A 138 -1.35 -1.12 1.03
N ARG A 139 -1.36 -0.19 0.08
CA ARG A 139 -2.43 -0.04 -0.91
C ARG A 139 -1.87 -0.13 -2.30
N VAL A 140 -2.62 -0.75 -3.20
CA VAL A 140 -2.45 -0.56 -4.64
C VAL A 140 -3.44 0.52 -5.05
N LEU A 141 -2.93 1.66 -5.49
CA LEU A 141 -3.76 2.80 -5.85
C LEU A 141 -4.41 2.56 -7.21
N ASP A 142 -5.70 2.86 -7.31
CA ASP A 142 -6.53 2.60 -8.49
C ASP A 142 -7.18 3.90 -9.00
N PRO A 143 -6.91 4.33 -10.25
CA PRO A 143 -7.51 5.53 -10.81
C PRO A 143 -9.06 5.45 -10.93
N SER A 144 -9.64 4.25 -10.94
CA SER A 144 -11.09 4.04 -11.04
C SER A 144 -11.86 4.21 -9.72
N HIS A 145 -11.15 4.29 -8.59
CA HIS A 145 -11.75 4.43 -7.25
C HIS A 145 -11.62 5.85 -6.67
N GLY A 146 -11.16 6.83 -7.47
CA GLY A 146 -10.96 8.20 -6.99
C GLY A 146 -9.77 8.37 -6.04
N ASP A 147 -8.83 7.41 -6.05
CA ASP A 147 -7.67 7.43 -5.15
C ASP A 147 -6.81 8.69 -5.30
N LYS A 148 -6.78 9.27 -6.50
CA LYS A 148 -6.07 10.54 -6.73
C LYS A 148 -6.63 11.67 -5.88
N GLU A 149 -7.94 11.74 -5.76
CA GLU A 149 -8.62 12.74 -4.95
C GLU A 149 -8.54 12.39 -3.46
N ILE A 150 -8.75 11.12 -3.09
CA ILE A 150 -8.64 10.64 -1.69
C ILE A 150 -7.26 10.99 -1.12
N TYR A 151 -6.21 10.71 -1.91
CA TYR A 151 -4.82 10.87 -1.50
C TYR A 151 -4.16 12.16 -1.96
N ALA A 152 -4.93 13.18 -2.38
CA ALA A 152 -4.41 14.43 -2.93
C ALA A 152 -3.46 15.22 -1.99
N LYS A 153 -3.40 14.88 -0.70
CA LYS A 153 -2.45 15.47 0.27
C LYS A 153 -1.09 14.77 0.31
N LEU A 154 -0.95 13.61 -0.32
CA LEU A 154 0.34 12.93 -0.47
C LEU A 154 1.22 13.65 -1.50
N ALA A 155 2.48 13.23 -1.61
CA ALA A 155 3.43 13.80 -2.54
C ALA A 155 2.88 13.79 -3.98
N LYS A 156 3.02 14.92 -4.68
CA LYS A 156 2.50 15.08 -6.05
C LYS A 156 3.08 14.04 -7.02
N VAL A 157 4.34 13.65 -6.81
CA VAL A 157 5.02 12.60 -7.60
C VAL A 157 4.42 11.20 -7.43
N LEU A 158 3.65 10.96 -6.37
CA LEU A 158 2.84 9.74 -6.20
C LEU A 158 1.45 9.91 -6.80
N THR A 159 0.77 11.01 -6.47
CA THR A 159 -0.63 11.20 -6.89
C THR A 159 -0.78 11.41 -8.39
N ASP A 160 0.22 12.01 -9.04
CA ASP A 160 0.29 12.09 -10.50
C ASP A 160 0.52 10.71 -11.14
N ALA A 161 1.20 9.79 -10.46
CA ALA A 161 1.50 8.46 -10.99
C ALA A 161 0.26 7.56 -11.01
N ILE A 162 -0.75 7.82 -10.17
CA ILE A 162 -1.97 6.99 -10.01
C ILE A 162 -2.65 6.72 -11.37
N SER A 163 -2.65 7.68 -12.30
CA SER A 163 -3.24 7.50 -13.63
C SER A 163 -2.56 6.43 -14.49
N LEU A 164 -1.35 5.99 -14.12
CA LEU A 164 -0.62 4.90 -14.78
C LEU A 164 -0.88 3.53 -14.14
N SER A 165 -1.47 3.51 -12.95
CA SER A 165 -1.69 2.26 -12.21
C SER A 165 -2.72 1.39 -12.94
N ASP A 166 -2.33 0.15 -13.22
CA ASP A 166 -3.18 -0.88 -13.82
C ASP A 166 -3.29 -2.08 -12.86
N PRO A 167 -4.28 -2.07 -11.94
CA PRO A 167 -4.48 -3.18 -11.01
C PRO A 167 -4.85 -4.51 -11.68
N SER A 168 -5.27 -4.52 -12.96
CA SER A 168 -5.58 -5.76 -13.69
C SER A 168 -4.38 -6.70 -13.85
N ARG A 169 -3.17 -6.17 -13.67
CA ARG A 169 -1.91 -6.93 -13.65
C ARG A 169 -1.76 -7.83 -12.43
N ILE A 170 -2.57 -7.62 -11.39
CA ILE A 170 -2.60 -8.45 -10.19
C ILE A 170 -3.47 -9.69 -10.46
N ILE A 171 -2.84 -10.86 -10.38
CA ILE A 171 -3.50 -12.14 -10.60
C ILE A 171 -4.11 -12.58 -9.26
N THR A 172 -5.43 -12.39 -9.12
CA THR A 172 -6.16 -12.66 -7.87
C THR A 172 -6.43 -14.14 -7.63
N ASN A 173 -6.59 -14.93 -8.69
CA ASN A 173 -6.76 -16.38 -8.64
C ASN A 173 -5.49 -17.08 -9.17
N THR A 174 -4.64 -17.52 -8.25
CA THR A 174 -3.37 -18.19 -8.56
C THR A 174 -3.19 -19.43 -7.69
N ASN A 175 -2.53 -20.45 -8.25
CA ASN A 175 -2.05 -21.61 -7.49
C ASN A 175 -0.62 -21.42 -6.97
N VAL A 176 0.07 -20.37 -7.44
CA VAL A 176 1.44 -20.01 -7.05
C VAL A 176 1.39 -18.62 -6.45
N TYR A 177 1.43 -18.57 -5.12
CA TYR A 177 1.42 -17.33 -4.37
C TYR A 177 2.83 -16.78 -4.21
N ALA A 178 2.98 -15.47 -4.37
CA ALA A 178 4.18 -14.78 -3.95
C ALA A 178 4.45 -15.09 -2.48
N THR A 179 5.69 -15.41 -2.12
CA THR A 179 6.03 -15.75 -0.73
C THR A 179 7.35 -15.11 -0.34
N PRO A 180 7.40 -14.28 0.72
CA PRO A 180 8.65 -13.72 1.22
C PRO A 180 9.39 -14.77 2.04
N MET A 181 10.01 -15.74 1.37
CA MET A 181 10.66 -16.92 1.98
C MET A 181 11.74 -16.61 3.04
N PHE A 182 12.18 -15.37 3.11
CA PHE A 182 13.15 -14.84 4.07
C PHE A 182 12.50 -14.37 5.40
N PHE A 183 11.16 -14.40 5.50
CA PHE A 183 10.40 -14.01 6.67
C PHE A 183 9.32 -15.04 7.05
N SER A 184 9.11 -15.25 8.34
CA SER A 184 7.91 -15.93 8.84
C SER A 184 6.69 -15.05 8.67
N GLU A 185 5.53 -15.66 8.41
CA GLU A 185 4.27 -14.93 8.31
C GLU A 185 3.89 -14.31 9.65
N PRO A 186 3.64 -12.99 9.71
CA PRO A 186 3.14 -12.35 10.91
C PRO A 186 1.67 -12.76 11.14
N LYS A 187 1.19 -12.48 12.35
CA LYS A 187 -0.22 -12.72 12.68
C LYS A 187 -1.13 -11.94 11.73
N HIS A 188 -2.24 -12.57 11.33
CA HIS A 188 -3.29 -11.94 10.54
C HIS A 188 -4.08 -10.95 11.39
N GLU A 189 -3.64 -9.69 11.33
CA GLU A 189 -4.30 -8.54 11.96
C GLU A 189 -4.98 -7.68 10.90
N TRP A 190 -5.34 -6.43 11.24
CA TRP A 190 -6.11 -5.55 10.37
C TRP A 190 -5.64 -5.50 8.91
N CYS A 191 -4.33 -5.30 8.66
CA CYS A 191 -3.81 -5.20 7.30
C CYS A 191 -3.95 -6.47 6.46
N TYR A 192 -4.03 -7.66 7.09
CA TYR A 192 -4.34 -8.89 6.36
C TYR A 192 -5.76 -8.83 5.81
N TYR A 193 -6.74 -8.57 6.68
CA TYR A 193 -8.16 -8.48 6.28
C TYR A 193 -8.40 -7.36 5.28
N PHE A 194 -7.78 -6.20 5.51
CA PHE A 194 -7.85 -5.07 4.58
C PHE A 194 -7.28 -5.41 3.20
N ALA A 195 -6.10 -6.02 3.13
CA ALA A 195 -5.51 -6.43 1.85
C ALA A 195 -6.37 -7.47 1.11
N LYS A 196 -6.98 -8.42 1.83
CA LYS A 196 -7.93 -9.39 1.27
C LYS A 196 -9.24 -8.75 0.83
N ALA A 197 -9.71 -7.73 1.54
CA ALA A 197 -10.88 -6.95 1.15
C ALA A 197 -10.61 -6.17 -0.15
N GLU A 198 -9.45 -5.49 -0.27
CA GLU A 198 -9.10 -4.80 -1.52
C GLU A 198 -9.03 -5.76 -2.73
N LEU A 199 -8.54 -6.99 -2.52
CA LEU A 199 -8.56 -8.03 -3.56
C LEU A 199 -9.98 -8.46 -3.95
N ALA A 200 -10.87 -8.62 -2.97
CA ALA A 200 -12.27 -8.97 -3.22
C ALA A 200 -12.99 -7.83 -3.96
N GLN A 201 -12.78 -6.58 -3.57
CA GLN A 201 -13.30 -5.41 -4.28
C GLN A 201 -12.82 -5.36 -5.73
N GLN A 202 -11.54 -5.67 -5.97
CA GLN A 202 -10.95 -5.67 -7.31
C GLN A 202 -11.66 -6.61 -8.30
N VAL A 203 -12.30 -7.67 -7.81
CA VAL A 203 -13.10 -8.61 -8.63
C VAL A 203 -14.62 -8.41 -8.46
N GLY A 204 -15.05 -7.34 -7.78
CA GLY A 204 -16.45 -7.01 -7.56
C GLY A 204 -17.16 -7.85 -6.49
N ASP A 205 -16.42 -8.59 -5.66
CA ASP A 205 -16.98 -9.42 -4.59
C ASP A 205 -17.16 -8.62 -3.29
N TYR A 206 -18.14 -7.70 -3.31
CA TYR A 206 -18.47 -6.86 -2.17
C TYR A 206 -19.01 -7.65 -0.96
N GLN A 207 -19.59 -8.84 -1.19
CA GLN A 207 -20.04 -9.72 -0.11
C GLN A 207 -18.85 -10.21 0.72
N THR A 208 -17.76 -10.61 0.07
CA THR A 208 -16.52 -11.00 0.75
C THR A 208 -15.86 -9.81 1.46
N VAL A 209 -15.88 -8.60 0.86
CA VAL A 209 -15.40 -7.38 1.53
C VAL A 209 -16.11 -7.16 2.86
N VAL A 210 -17.44 -7.20 2.87
CA VAL A 210 -18.24 -7.02 4.10
C VAL A 210 -17.95 -8.12 5.11
N SER A 211 -17.84 -9.37 4.67
CA SER A 211 -17.51 -10.52 5.54
C SER A 211 -16.16 -10.33 6.23
N LEU A 212 -15.11 -9.98 5.49
CA LEU A 212 -13.76 -9.77 6.02
C LEU A 212 -13.72 -8.60 7.02
N GLY A 213 -14.45 -7.51 6.73
CA GLY A 213 -14.56 -6.38 7.64
C GLY A 213 -15.23 -6.76 8.96
N ASN A 214 -16.35 -7.49 8.89
CA ASN A 214 -17.06 -7.97 10.08
C ASN A 214 -16.22 -8.93 10.92
N GLU A 215 -15.49 -9.84 10.27
CA GLU A 215 -14.56 -10.75 10.95
C GLU A 215 -13.46 -9.97 11.68
N ALA A 216 -12.79 -9.04 10.99
CA ALA A 216 -11.75 -8.21 11.57
C ALA A 216 -12.25 -7.42 12.80
N ILE A 217 -13.44 -6.80 12.69
CA ILE A 217 -14.08 -6.08 13.79
C ILE A 217 -14.39 -7.01 14.97
N SER A 218 -14.92 -8.22 14.70
CA SER A 218 -15.24 -9.20 15.74
C SER A 218 -14.02 -9.67 16.54
N LEU A 219 -12.85 -9.65 15.90
CA LEU A 219 -11.55 -9.96 16.51
C LEU A 219 -10.92 -8.75 17.23
N GLY A 220 -11.60 -7.59 17.21
CA GLY A 220 -11.14 -6.36 17.84
C GLY A 220 -10.10 -5.59 17.03
N TYR A 221 -9.91 -5.94 15.75
CA TYR A 221 -9.02 -5.21 14.86
C TYR A 221 -9.68 -3.95 14.32
N LYS A 222 -8.87 -2.90 14.15
CA LYS A 222 -9.28 -1.60 13.61
C LYS A 222 -8.14 -0.94 12.84
N PRO A 223 -8.43 -0.07 11.87
CA PRO A 223 -7.41 0.64 11.12
C PRO A 223 -6.69 1.67 11.97
N THR A 224 -5.49 2.01 11.52
CA THR A 224 -4.78 3.22 12.00
C THR A 224 -5.03 4.41 11.07
N ASP A 225 -5.11 4.17 9.75
CA ASP A 225 -5.54 5.19 8.78
C ASP A 225 -7.05 5.05 8.56
N GLN A 226 -7.82 6.07 8.90
CA GLN A 226 -9.28 6.02 8.75
C GLN A 226 -9.71 5.86 7.28
N ASN A 227 -8.88 6.20 6.29
CA ASN A 227 -9.17 5.93 4.87
C ASN A 227 -9.25 4.42 4.55
N GLU A 228 -8.79 3.53 5.43
CA GLU A 228 -8.94 2.09 5.29
C GLU A 228 -10.38 1.63 5.59
N TRP A 229 -11.22 2.47 6.20
CA TRP A 229 -12.66 2.19 6.31
C TRP A 229 -13.44 2.36 5.02
N LEU A 230 -12.93 3.15 4.07
CA LEU A 230 -13.67 3.56 2.87
C LEU A 230 -14.16 2.37 2.05
N ILE A 231 -13.33 1.34 1.89
CA ILE A 231 -13.70 0.11 1.18
C ILE A 231 -14.86 -0.63 1.84
N PHE A 232 -14.90 -0.70 3.18
CA PHE A 232 -15.96 -1.38 3.91
C PHE A 232 -17.26 -0.55 3.92
N ILE A 233 -17.14 0.78 3.95
CA ILE A 233 -18.28 1.70 3.82
C ILE A 233 -18.90 1.55 2.43
N GLU A 234 -18.09 1.62 1.38
CA GLU A 234 -18.53 1.46 -0.01
C GLU A 234 -19.20 0.09 -0.20
N ALA A 235 -18.54 -0.99 0.19
CA ALA A 235 -19.08 -2.35 0.03
C ALA A 235 -20.39 -2.56 0.82
N SER A 236 -20.47 -2.08 2.06
CA SER A 236 -21.71 -2.21 2.85
C SER A 236 -22.87 -1.48 2.18
N ALA A 237 -22.63 -0.27 1.66
CA ALA A 237 -23.65 0.51 0.99
C ALA A 237 -24.08 -0.13 -0.34
N LEU A 238 -23.14 -0.66 -1.14
CA LEU A 238 -23.43 -1.37 -2.39
C LEU A 238 -24.20 -2.68 -2.15
N MET A 239 -24.00 -3.33 -1.00
CA MET A 239 -24.76 -4.51 -0.58
C MET A 239 -26.14 -4.16 0.02
N GLY A 240 -26.50 -2.88 0.08
CA GLY A 240 -27.79 -2.40 0.60
C GLY A 240 -27.84 -2.15 2.11
N ASP A 241 -26.74 -2.37 2.84
CA ASP A 241 -26.64 -2.06 4.27
C ASP A 241 -26.18 -0.60 4.48
N ILE A 242 -27.05 0.32 4.08
CA ILE A 242 -26.81 1.77 4.14
C ILE A 242 -26.61 2.25 5.58
N GLU A 243 -27.37 1.69 6.53
CA GLU A 243 -27.30 2.07 7.95
C GLU A 243 -25.93 1.72 8.56
N THR A 244 -25.38 0.54 8.27
CA THR A 244 -24.01 0.19 8.69
C THR A 244 -22.98 1.11 8.06
N ALA A 245 -23.07 1.36 6.74
CA ALA A 245 -22.15 2.24 6.03
C ALA A 245 -22.15 3.66 6.62
N LYS A 246 -23.33 4.20 6.92
CA LYS A 246 -23.51 5.52 7.55
C LYS A 246 -22.95 5.57 8.96
N ARG A 247 -23.19 4.54 9.77
CA ARG A 247 -22.66 4.43 11.13
C ARG A 247 -21.13 4.38 11.13
N ILE A 248 -20.52 3.57 10.26
CA ILE A 248 -19.05 3.49 10.14
C ILE A 248 -18.49 4.84 9.68
N SER A 249 -19.13 5.47 8.68
CA SER A 249 -18.74 6.80 8.19
C SER A 249 -18.72 7.85 9.30
N ALA A 250 -19.76 7.90 10.14
CA ALA A 250 -19.85 8.85 11.24
C ALA A 250 -18.77 8.59 12.31
N ILE A 251 -18.50 7.33 12.64
CA ILE A 251 -17.45 6.95 13.60
C ILE A 251 -16.07 7.33 13.06
N ALA A 252 -15.77 6.98 11.81
CA ALA A 252 -14.48 7.27 11.20
C ALA A 252 -14.24 8.79 11.06
N LEU A 253 -15.27 9.56 10.70
CA LEU A 253 -15.20 11.02 10.63
C LEU A 253 -14.98 11.67 11.99
N ALA A 254 -15.59 11.14 13.05
CA ALA A 254 -15.41 11.62 14.41
C ALA A 254 -14.01 11.32 14.95
N ASP A 255 -13.41 10.20 14.57
CA ASP A 255 -12.05 9.83 14.97
C ASP A 255 -10.98 10.65 14.22
N ASP A 256 -11.14 10.81 12.89
CA ASP A 256 -10.23 11.63 12.09
C ASP A 256 -10.99 12.45 11.02
N PRO A 257 -11.18 13.77 11.23
CA PRO A 257 -11.83 14.65 10.26
C PRO A 257 -11.16 14.68 8.88
N ARG A 258 -9.89 14.23 8.75
CA ARG A 258 -9.17 14.19 7.47
C ARG A 258 -9.77 13.18 6.49
N ILE A 259 -10.49 12.16 6.97
CA ILE A 259 -11.18 11.18 6.12
C ILE A 259 -12.32 11.81 5.31
N ARG A 260 -12.83 12.99 5.69
CA ARG A 260 -14.03 13.61 5.07
C ARG A 260 -13.99 13.60 3.54
N ARG A 261 -12.84 13.95 2.95
CA ARG A 261 -12.67 13.95 1.49
C ARG A 261 -12.87 12.54 0.91
N GLY A 262 -12.25 11.53 1.53
CA GLY A 262 -12.41 10.14 1.12
C GLY A 262 -13.83 9.62 1.31
N LEU A 263 -14.52 10.02 2.39
CA LEU A 263 -15.93 9.69 2.58
C LEU A 263 -16.80 10.23 1.45
N CYS A 264 -16.62 11.50 1.08
CA CYS A 264 -17.39 12.10 -0.01
C CYS A 264 -17.19 11.33 -1.32
N ILE A 265 -15.94 11.01 -1.66
CA ILE A 265 -15.62 10.25 -2.87
C ILE A 265 -16.23 8.84 -2.82
N ALA A 266 -16.12 8.14 -1.69
CA ALA A 266 -16.70 6.81 -1.54
C ALA A 266 -18.23 6.83 -1.70
N TRP A 267 -18.93 7.78 -1.07
CA TRP A 267 -20.39 7.91 -1.19
C TRP A 267 -20.82 8.39 -2.59
N GLU A 268 -20.03 9.22 -3.27
CA GLU A 268 -20.22 9.56 -4.69
C GLU A 268 -20.11 8.31 -5.58
N GLN A 269 -19.13 7.43 -5.33
CA GLN A 269 -19.01 6.15 -6.05
C GLN A 269 -20.22 5.24 -5.80
N VAL A 270 -20.70 5.17 -4.54
CA VAL A 270 -21.93 4.45 -4.20
C VAL A 270 -23.14 5.04 -4.94
N GLN A 271 -23.24 6.36 -5.06
CA GLN A 271 -24.33 6.99 -5.81
C GLN A 271 -24.33 6.58 -7.29
N VAL A 272 -23.16 6.44 -7.89
CA VAL A 272 -23.00 6.08 -9.32
C VAL A 272 -23.19 4.57 -9.55
N ARG A 273 -22.73 3.73 -8.62
CA ARG A 273 -22.67 2.26 -8.77
C ARG A 273 -23.80 1.51 -8.06
N GLY A 274 -24.51 2.17 -7.15
CA GLY A 274 -25.55 1.59 -6.31
C GLY A 274 -26.82 1.25 -7.07
N GLN A 275 -27.73 0.54 -6.40
CA GLN A 275 -29.03 0.17 -6.95
C GLN A 275 -29.98 1.37 -7.02
N GLU A 276 -30.83 1.39 -8.05
CA GLU A 276 -31.91 2.39 -8.19
C GLU A 276 -32.83 2.35 -6.95
N GLY A 277 -33.13 3.52 -6.38
CA GLY A 277 -34.09 3.68 -5.27
C GLY A 277 -33.54 4.33 -3.98
N ASN A 278 -32.20 4.38 -3.80
CA ASN A 278 -31.58 4.99 -2.61
C ASN A 278 -30.99 6.39 -2.87
N GLU A 279 -31.29 7.01 -4.01
CA GLU A 279 -30.67 8.28 -4.45
C GLU A 279 -30.88 9.43 -3.46
N ASP A 280 -32.10 9.59 -2.96
CA ASP A 280 -32.43 10.65 -2.00
C ASP A 280 -31.73 10.42 -0.66
N GLU A 281 -31.66 9.17 -0.20
CA GLU A 281 -30.98 8.82 1.05
C GLU A 281 -29.47 9.07 0.96
N ILE A 282 -28.81 8.63 -0.12
CA ILE A 282 -27.39 8.88 -0.36
C ILE A 282 -27.10 10.38 -0.46
N LYS A 283 -27.98 11.14 -1.12
CA LYS A 283 -27.85 12.60 -1.20
C LYS A 283 -27.94 13.28 0.17
N GLN A 284 -28.84 12.83 1.04
CA GLN A 284 -28.90 13.33 2.42
C GLN A 284 -27.63 12.99 3.21
N ILE A 285 -27.07 11.79 3.00
CA ILE A 285 -25.82 11.37 3.64
C ILE A 285 -24.65 12.27 3.20
N LEU A 286 -24.50 12.52 1.90
CA LEU A 286 -23.49 13.42 1.36
C LEU A 286 -23.60 14.85 1.94
N LEU A 287 -24.82 15.37 2.03
CA LEU A 287 -25.08 16.68 2.67
C LEU A 287 -24.70 16.67 4.15
N SER A 288 -24.99 15.59 4.87
CA SER A 288 -24.67 15.46 6.30
C SER A 288 -23.17 15.45 6.59
N PHE A 289 -22.34 15.03 5.63
CA PHE A 289 -20.87 15.06 5.75
C PHE A 289 -20.24 16.34 5.20
N GLU A 290 -21.05 17.34 4.84
CA GLU A 290 -20.60 18.61 4.24
C GLU A 290 -19.76 18.39 2.97
N CYS A 291 -20.12 17.39 2.17
CA CYS A 291 -19.48 17.16 0.89
C CYS A 291 -19.76 18.35 -0.03
N SER A 292 -18.70 19.07 -0.40
CA SER A 292 -18.83 20.16 -1.37
C SER A 292 -19.03 19.55 -2.76
N PRO A 293 -19.96 20.06 -3.57
CA PRO A 293 -20.00 19.70 -4.99
C PRO A 293 -18.66 20.10 -5.61
N GLN A 294 -18.00 19.14 -6.25
CA GLN A 294 -16.75 19.36 -7.00
C GLN A 294 -17.00 20.21 -8.25
#